data_AF-A0A5D0WEA2-F1
#
_entry.id   AF-A0A5D0WEA2-F1
#
_cell.length_a   1.000
_cell.length_b   1.000
_cell.length_c   1.000
_cell.angle_alpha   90.00
_cell.angle_beta   90.00
_cell.angle_gamma   90.00
#
_symmetry.space_group_name_H-M   'P 1'
#
loop_
_entity.id
_entity.type
_entity.pdbx_description
1 polymer ?
#
loop_
_entity_poly.entity_id
_entity_poly.type
_entity_poly.pdbx_seq_one_letter_code
_entity_poly.pdbx_strand_id
1 'polypeptide(L)'
;MAKRAQFKVVYLGRSSRRAKGFVPGVDGDALELLENDWDDYGNRTSFGTICRIGGEEVELGAIKLMVDGQDTTATYLDKLRKDGWDGEFPIPKGDYISVPNEITFYEQLVAQIELDGAKRVAKVLRDASYLVNIEEDARAIAQIDTSPFRKSLQRERGGVKSFLDGWKLFARQAMDVMDLGFQFRDVFGEVSTLELHFAAKGLLPRDVNVLIGPNGSGKSQLLHQIVQDWLGDTDEERDTGFIEKPNLSQLVVVSYSPFEQFPVDLRGVKKQDQDAYRYFGFRGRSTPQPGTKRLGGIRLTHEAPKRNAATSLLDCLSDDKRYRSLPGWPQKLKTMERVLRTAFDFDFAAVTVETPKLDPKRYYLDHDYVDQKIIEDDDLLNDRHLIAIDAASVNDLVIDTIREDLVASEGVTFVKDKRPIELSSGQKLFSFIVVNILGAIRRDSLILIDEPELFLHPTLEIRFIGMLKRILQHFNSKALMATHSVVTVREVPSDCVHVFERTDAGLVVKRPPFETFGGDIQRITSYVFGDNATSKPYEGWIREQLEELGDADALIAALGEELNEELIVQIRAMDNG
;
A
#
# COMPACT_ATOMS: atom_id res chain seq x y z
N MET A 1 -24.13 39.81 0.22
CA MET A 1 -23.06 39.07 -0.49
C MET A 1 -21.73 39.67 -0.07
N ALA A 2 -21.05 39.05 0.90
CA ALA A 2 -19.69 39.45 1.25
C ALA A 2 -18.76 39.13 0.07
N LYS A 3 -17.91 40.08 -0.33
CA LYS A 3 -16.80 39.82 -1.27
C LYS A 3 -16.00 38.63 -0.69
N ARG A 4 -16.09 37.44 -1.30
CA ARG A 4 -15.10 36.37 -1.04
C ARG A 4 -13.73 37.00 -1.30
N ALA A 5 -12.86 37.03 -0.29
CA ALA A 5 -11.48 37.46 -0.47
C ALA A 5 -10.87 36.65 -1.63
N GLN A 6 -10.08 37.29 -2.48
CA GLN A 6 -9.47 36.62 -3.62
C GLN A 6 -8.48 35.58 -3.10
N PHE A 7 -8.71 34.30 -3.39
CA PHE A 7 -7.81 33.21 -3.00
C PHE A 7 -6.45 33.40 -3.67
N LYS A 8 -5.37 33.46 -2.87
CA LYS A 8 -4.02 33.73 -3.36
C LYS A 8 -3.14 32.49 -3.35
N VAL A 9 -2.11 32.47 -4.18
CA VAL A 9 -1.02 31.48 -4.09
C VAL A 9 0.25 32.23 -3.78
N VAL A 10 0.96 31.86 -2.72
CA VAL A 10 2.07 32.66 -2.18
C VAL A 10 3.29 31.81 -1.81
N TYR A 11 4.47 32.41 -1.91
CA TYR A 11 5.72 31.91 -1.33
C TYR A 11 6.32 32.96 -0.39
N LEU A 12 6.44 32.62 0.89
CA LEU A 12 6.91 33.54 1.92
C LEU A 12 8.30 33.21 2.49
N GLY A 13 9.08 32.33 1.84
CA GLY A 13 10.43 31.97 2.30
C GLY A 13 10.43 31.34 3.70
N ARG A 14 9.30 30.71 4.07
CA ARG A 14 9.12 30.04 5.36
C ARG A 14 9.49 28.57 5.21
N SER A 15 10.16 28.02 6.22
CA SER A 15 10.51 26.60 6.31
C SER A 15 9.37 25.78 6.92
N SER A 16 9.21 24.54 6.46
CA SER A 16 8.29 23.56 7.01
C SER A 16 8.53 23.20 8.49
N ARG A 17 9.73 23.45 9.04
CA ARG A 17 10.16 22.96 10.37
C ARG A 17 9.82 23.88 11.56
N ARG A 18 9.26 25.08 11.38
CA ARG A 18 9.06 26.03 12.49
C ARG A 18 7.71 26.76 12.42
N ALA A 19 6.77 26.39 13.28
CA ALA A 19 6.37 27.20 14.45
C ALA A 19 5.09 26.67 15.13
N LYS A 20 5.20 26.14 16.35
CA LYS A 20 4.09 26.18 17.32
C LYS A 20 3.81 27.66 17.63
N GLY A 21 2.59 28.11 17.34
CA GLY A 21 2.12 29.48 17.57
C GLY A 21 2.66 30.47 16.53
N PHE A 22 1.83 30.84 15.54
CA PHE A 22 2.24 31.82 14.53
C PHE A 22 1.08 32.72 14.07
N VAL A 23 1.43 33.95 13.68
CA VAL A 23 0.55 35.03 13.20
C VAL A 23 0.55 35.03 11.66
N PRO A 24 -0.61 35.00 10.97
CA PRO A 24 -0.68 34.88 9.51
C PRO A 24 0.14 35.94 8.76
N GLY A 25 0.96 35.53 7.79
CA GLY A 25 1.75 36.44 6.94
C GLY A 25 0.97 37.05 5.76
N VAL A 26 -0.27 36.62 5.52
CA VAL A 26 -1.17 37.15 4.48
C VAL A 26 -2.59 37.18 5.03
N ASP A 27 -3.30 38.29 4.85
CA ASP A 27 -4.74 38.36 5.17
C ASP A 27 -5.58 37.64 4.11
N GLY A 28 -6.64 36.94 4.53
CA GLY A 28 -7.60 36.26 3.62
C GLY A 28 -7.17 34.87 3.16
N ASP A 29 -7.94 34.18 2.33
CA ASP A 29 -7.71 32.77 1.97
C ASP A 29 -6.50 32.59 1.02
N ALA A 30 -5.64 31.60 1.26
CA ALA A 30 -4.44 31.38 0.43
C ALA A 30 -3.90 29.94 0.45
N LEU A 31 -3.22 29.55 -0.63
CA LEU A 31 -2.30 28.42 -0.70
C LEU A 31 -0.87 28.94 -0.56
N GLU A 32 -0.14 28.45 0.43
CA GLU A 32 1.25 28.81 0.65
C GLU A 32 2.20 27.66 0.35
N LEU A 33 3.29 27.98 -0.35
CA LEU A 33 4.43 27.09 -0.58
C LEU A 33 5.51 27.36 0.48
N LEU A 34 5.91 26.30 1.18
CA LEU A 34 6.93 26.29 2.23
C LEU A 34 8.22 25.65 1.72
N GLU A 35 9.36 26.24 2.02
CA GLU A 35 10.67 25.63 1.76
C GLU A 35 10.80 24.35 2.59
N ASN A 36 11.22 23.27 1.93
CA ASN A 36 11.53 22.03 2.61
C ASN A 36 13.02 22.04 3.03
N ASP A 37 13.27 22.13 4.34
CA ASP A 37 14.63 22.06 4.93
C ASP A 37 15.14 20.62 5.09
N TRP A 38 14.48 19.62 4.49
CA TRP A 38 14.98 18.24 4.51
C TRP A 38 16.32 18.14 3.75
N ASP A 39 17.29 17.50 4.40
CA ASP A 39 18.70 17.39 4.00
C ASP A 39 18.91 16.39 2.86
N ASP A 40 18.25 16.64 1.73
CA ASP A 40 18.46 15.88 0.51
C ASP A 40 19.53 16.59 -0.35
N TYR A 41 20.67 15.93 -0.51
CA TYR A 41 21.70 16.29 -1.48
C TYR A 41 21.10 16.24 -2.90
N GLY A 42 20.54 17.37 -3.38
CA GLY A 42 20.10 17.60 -4.77
C GLY A 42 18.93 18.59 -4.89
N ASN A 43 19.09 19.64 -5.71
CA ASN A 43 18.11 20.64 -6.18
C ASN A 43 16.84 20.85 -5.31
N ARG A 44 16.80 21.92 -4.50
CA ARG A 44 15.64 22.31 -3.66
C ARG A 44 14.47 22.83 -4.50
N THR A 45 13.80 21.88 -5.13
CA THR A 45 12.64 22.06 -6.01
C THR A 45 11.34 21.64 -5.32
N SER A 46 11.41 20.98 -4.17
CA SER A 46 10.24 20.50 -3.41
C SER A 46 9.77 21.53 -2.38
N PHE A 47 8.47 21.79 -2.36
CA PHE A 47 7.83 22.74 -1.46
C PHE A 47 6.67 22.05 -0.73
N GLY A 48 6.66 22.12 0.61
CA GLY A 48 5.48 21.77 1.39
C GLY A 48 4.36 22.76 1.10
N THR A 49 3.09 22.38 1.32
CA THR A 49 1.98 23.29 1.04
C THR A 49 0.96 23.34 2.17
N ILE A 50 0.48 24.55 2.48
CA ILE A 50 -0.58 24.80 3.46
C ILE A 50 -1.67 25.62 2.77
N CYS A 51 -2.91 25.13 2.80
CA CYS A 51 -4.08 25.87 2.36
C CYS A 51 -4.82 26.42 3.57
N ARG A 52 -5.08 27.73 3.56
CA ARG A 52 -5.83 28.44 4.59
C ARG A 52 -7.15 28.95 4.04
N ILE A 53 -8.27 28.53 4.64
CA ILE A 53 -9.63 28.94 4.29
C ILE A 53 -10.35 29.39 5.55
N GLY A 54 -10.84 30.62 5.59
CA GLY A 54 -11.64 31.12 6.72
C GLY A 54 -10.91 31.13 8.07
N GLY A 55 -9.58 31.12 8.07
CA GLY A 55 -8.74 31.03 9.27
C GLY A 55 -8.30 29.61 9.67
N GLU A 56 -8.88 28.58 9.06
CA GLU A 56 -8.47 27.18 9.26
C GLU A 56 -7.34 26.81 8.30
N GLU A 57 -6.33 26.09 8.79
CA GLU A 57 -5.20 25.60 8.00
C GLU A 57 -5.31 24.10 7.73
N VAL A 58 -5.06 23.72 6.48
CA VAL A 58 -5.03 22.35 6.00
C VAL A 58 -3.71 22.13 5.27
N GLU A 59 -2.91 21.19 5.76
CA GLU A 59 -1.70 20.76 5.06
C GLU A 59 -2.07 19.90 3.83
N LEU A 60 -1.41 20.19 2.73
CA LEU A 60 -1.61 19.59 1.42
C LEU A 60 -0.39 18.76 1.00
N GLY A 61 -0.50 18.04 -0.11
CA GLY A 61 0.64 17.38 -0.77
C GLY A 61 1.76 18.36 -1.14
N ALA A 62 3.02 17.94 -0.99
CA ALA A 62 4.15 18.74 -1.47
C ALA A 62 4.10 18.90 -3.00
N ILE A 63 4.63 20.00 -3.51
CA ILE A 63 4.73 20.30 -4.94
C ILE A 63 6.19 20.44 -5.31
N LYS A 64 6.58 19.85 -6.45
CA LYS A 64 7.85 20.18 -7.10
C LYS A 64 7.65 21.32 -8.08
N LEU A 65 8.45 22.35 -7.95
CA LEU A 65 8.44 23.56 -8.76
C LEU A 65 9.84 23.77 -9.33
N MET A 66 9.94 23.77 -10.66
CA MET A 66 11.17 24.03 -11.40
C MET A 66 11.07 25.38 -12.09
N VAL A 67 12.14 26.17 -12.02
CA VAL A 67 12.31 27.41 -12.78
C VAL A 67 13.45 27.21 -13.78
N ASP A 68 13.21 27.54 -15.05
CA ASP A 68 14.16 27.30 -16.12
C ASP A 68 15.48 28.04 -15.89
N GLY A 69 16.58 27.30 -16.07
CA GLY A 69 17.94 27.81 -15.85
C GLY A 69 18.33 28.02 -14.38
N GLN A 70 17.54 27.51 -13.42
CA GLN A 70 17.86 27.56 -11.99
C GLN A 70 18.02 26.16 -11.40
N ASP A 71 19.15 25.90 -10.74
CA ASP A 71 19.39 24.62 -10.06
C ASP A 71 18.60 24.49 -8.75
N THR A 72 18.36 25.62 -8.07
CA THR A 72 17.68 25.68 -6.77
C THR A 72 16.55 26.70 -6.81
N THR A 73 15.31 26.21 -6.95
CA THR A 73 14.12 27.07 -7.05
C THR A 73 13.93 27.93 -5.80
N ALA A 74 14.07 27.37 -4.58
CA ALA A 74 13.88 28.14 -3.34
C ALA A 74 14.80 29.37 -3.27
N THR A 75 16.10 29.21 -3.57
CA THR A 75 17.07 30.31 -3.61
C THR A 75 16.73 31.38 -4.64
N TYR A 76 16.18 30.97 -5.79
CA TYR A 76 15.72 31.90 -6.82
C TYR A 76 14.52 32.72 -6.34
N LEU A 77 13.53 32.08 -5.72
CA LEU A 77 12.34 32.76 -5.19
C LEU A 77 12.72 33.73 -4.06
N ASP A 78 13.62 33.34 -3.15
CA ASP A 78 14.14 34.22 -2.10
C ASP A 78 14.83 35.46 -2.67
N LYS A 79 15.58 35.29 -3.76
CA LYS A 79 16.22 36.41 -4.46
C LYS A 79 15.17 37.36 -5.04
N LEU A 80 14.15 36.83 -5.72
CA LEU A 80 13.07 37.67 -6.24
C LEU A 80 12.36 38.47 -5.14
N ARG A 81 12.15 37.87 -3.96
CA ARG A 81 11.54 38.58 -2.83
C ARG A 81 12.43 39.69 -2.28
N LYS A 82 13.73 39.43 -2.17
CA LYS A 82 14.72 40.47 -1.82
C LYS A 82 14.75 41.60 -2.87
N ASP A 83 14.51 41.28 -4.13
CA ASP A 83 14.43 42.21 -5.25
C ASP A 83 13.05 42.90 -5.39
N GLY A 84 12.14 42.69 -4.43
CA GLY A 84 10.87 43.43 -4.33
C GLY A 84 9.60 42.68 -4.78
N TRP A 85 9.68 41.38 -5.10
CA TRP A 85 8.48 40.55 -5.29
C TRP A 85 7.81 40.26 -3.94
N ASP A 86 6.51 40.47 -3.86
CA ASP A 86 5.72 40.23 -2.63
C ASP A 86 5.56 38.73 -2.30
N GLY A 87 5.87 37.85 -3.25
CA GLY A 87 5.74 36.40 -3.11
C GLY A 87 4.42 35.86 -3.66
N GLU A 88 3.53 36.71 -4.18
CA GLU A 88 2.28 36.27 -4.80
C GLU A 88 2.53 35.78 -6.24
N PHE A 89 2.09 34.56 -6.53
CA PHE A 89 2.21 33.99 -7.87
C PHE A 89 1.25 34.71 -8.84
N PRO A 90 1.57 34.79 -10.14
CA PRO A 90 2.65 34.09 -10.85
C PRO A 90 4.06 34.63 -10.56
N ILE A 91 5.09 33.79 -10.74
CA ILE A 91 6.48 34.23 -10.61
C ILE A 91 6.74 35.30 -11.69
N PRO A 92 7.23 36.50 -11.33
CA PRO A 92 7.28 37.64 -12.24
C PRO A 92 8.38 37.51 -13.32
N LYS A 93 9.37 36.66 -13.11
CA LYS A 93 10.52 36.46 -14.01
C LYS A 93 10.88 34.97 -14.05
N GLY A 94 11.29 34.50 -15.22
CA GLY A 94 11.61 33.10 -15.47
C GLY A 94 10.38 32.27 -15.84
N ASP A 95 10.55 31.34 -16.77
CA ASP A 95 9.55 30.32 -17.04
C ASP A 95 9.67 29.22 -15.98
N TYR A 96 8.52 28.69 -15.55
CA TYR A 96 8.46 27.68 -14.50
C TYR A 96 7.34 26.69 -14.77
N ILE A 97 7.45 25.52 -14.15
CA ILE A 97 6.47 24.45 -14.25
C ILE A 97 6.45 23.68 -12.93
N SER A 98 5.28 23.18 -12.55
CA SER A 98 5.11 22.42 -11.31
C SER A 98 4.43 21.08 -11.52
N VAL A 99 4.70 20.15 -10.61
CA VAL A 99 4.03 18.85 -10.49
C VAL A 99 3.86 18.54 -9.01
N PRO A 100 2.63 18.32 -8.51
CA PRO A 100 2.39 17.77 -7.18
C PRO A 100 3.02 16.39 -7.01
N ASN A 101 3.49 16.07 -5.80
CA ASN A 101 4.09 14.77 -5.53
C ASN A 101 3.04 13.67 -5.35
N GLU A 102 1.79 14.00 -5.02
CA GLU A 102 0.72 13.04 -4.76
C GLU A 102 -0.58 13.52 -5.39
N ILE A 103 -1.36 12.60 -5.95
CA ILE A 103 -2.64 12.93 -6.60
C ILE A 103 -3.68 13.48 -5.60
N THR A 104 -3.54 13.10 -4.32
CA THR A 104 -4.36 13.60 -3.20
C THR A 104 -4.24 15.12 -3.02
N PHE A 105 -3.15 15.74 -3.48
CA PHE A 105 -3.04 17.21 -3.53
C PHE A 105 -4.21 17.84 -4.28
N TYR A 106 -4.55 17.32 -5.46
CA TYR A 106 -5.63 17.86 -6.28
C TYR A 106 -6.99 17.60 -5.62
N GLU A 107 -7.21 16.41 -5.04
CA GLU A 107 -8.44 16.08 -4.30
C GLU A 107 -8.67 17.07 -3.15
N GLN A 108 -7.62 17.33 -2.36
CA GLN A 108 -7.70 18.23 -1.21
C GLN A 108 -7.90 19.68 -1.66
N LEU A 109 -7.19 20.11 -2.70
CA LEU A 109 -7.34 21.45 -3.25
C LEU A 109 -8.78 21.68 -3.77
N VAL A 110 -9.34 20.74 -4.53
CA VAL A 110 -10.73 20.82 -5.00
C VAL A 110 -11.72 20.82 -3.82
N ALA A 111 -11.45 20.04 -2.77
CA ALA A 111 -12.29 20.03 -1.57
C ALA A 111 -12.29 21.39 -0.83
N GLN A 112 -11.16 22.12 -0.84
CA GLN A 112 -11.04 23.41 -0.16
C GLN A 112 -11.59 24.59 -0.97
N ILE A 113 -11.33 24.65 -2.28
CA ILE A 113 -11.59 25.85 -3.10
C ILE A 113 -12.48 25.60 -4.31
N GLU A 114 -13.15 24.45 -4.36
CA GLU A 114 -13.97 23.98 -5.47
C GLU A 114 -13.16 23.81 -6.78
N LEU A 115 -13.78 23.18 -7.78
CA LEU A 115 -13.10 22.82 -9.03
C LEU A 115 -12.54 24.04 -9.78
N ASP A 116 -13.30 25.13 -9.84
CA ASP A 116 -12.87 26.35 -10.55
C ASP A 116 -11.75 27.09 -9.81
N GLY A 117 -11.72 27.02 -8.47
CA GLY A 117 -10.60 27.51 -7.68
C GLY A 117 -9.34 26.69 -7.95
N ALA A 118 -9.45 25.36 -7.91
CA ALA A 118 -8.34 24.46 -8.18
C ALA A 118 -7.76 24.67 -9.60
N LYS A 119 -8.61 24.89 -10.62
CA LYS A 119 -8.17 25.25 -11.98
C LYS A 119 -7.38 26.56 -12.01
N ARG A 120 -7.81 27.59 -11.27
CA ARG A 120 -7.06 28.85 -11.17
C ARG A 120 -5.69 28.64 -10.53
N VAL A 121 -5.62 27.86 -9.46
CA VAL A 121 -4.35 27.51 -8.80
C VAL A 121 -3.44 26.74 -9.74
N ALA A 122 -3.94 25.74 -10.46
CA ALA A 122 -3.19 24.96 -11.45
C ALA A 122 -2.58 25.86 -12.54
N LYS A 123 -3.34 26.86 -13.04
CA LYS A 123 -2.83 27.85 -14.00
C LYS A 123 -1.73 28.72 -13.40
N VAL A 124 -1.94 29.25 -12.19
CA VAL A 124 -1.01 30.17 -11.51
C VAL A 124 0.29 29.47 -11.12
N LEU A 125 0.22 28.20 -10.69
CA LEU A 125 1.40 27.37 -10.39
C LEU A 125 2.05 26.76 -11.64
N ARG A 126 1.47 26.97 -12.83
CA ARG A 126 1.86 26.31 -14.07
C ARG A 126 1.98 24.79 -13.91
N ASP A 127 0.92 24.17 -13.43
CA ASP A 127 0.83 22.72 -13.23
C ASP A 127 0.97 21.98 -14.57
N ALA A 128 1.94 21.07 -14.66
CA ALA A 128 2.27 20.37 -15.90
C ALA A 128 1.13 19.47 -16.38
N SER A 129 0.46 18.76 -15.45
CA SER A 129 -0.61 17.82 -15.81
C SER A 129 -1.76 18.58 -16.46
N TYR A 130 -2.20 19.66 -15.82
CA TYR A 130 -3.27 20.52 -16.31
C TYR A 130 -2.89 21.26 -17.59
N LEU A 131 -1.72 21.91 -17.64
CA LEU A 131 -1.33 22.72 -18.79
C LEU A 131 -1.09 21.89 -20.06
N VAL A 132 -0.54 20.68 -19.93
CA VAL A 132 -0.27 19.82 -21.09
C VAL A 132 -1.54 19.16 -21.61
N ASN A 133 -2.37 18.61 -20.72
CA ASN A 133 -3.49 17.75 -21.13
C ASN A 133 -4.84 18.50 -21.27
N ILE A 134 -5.00 19.67 -20.65
CA ILE A 134 -6.26 20.46 -20.72
C ILE A 134 -6.10 21.73 -21.55
N GLU A 135 -5.06 22.54 -21.28
CA GLU A 135 -4.88 23.82 -21.97
C GLU A 135 -3.99 23.72 -23.22
N GLU A 136 -3.30 22.60 -23.41
CA GLU A 136 -2.34 22.37 -24.50
C GLU A 136 -1.30 23.50 -24.63
N ASP A 137 -0.79 24.01 -23.49
CA ASP A 137 0.16 25.14 -23.46
C ASP A 137 1.49 24.74 -24.11
N ALA A 138 1.82 25.37 -25.23
CA ALA A 138 3.02 25.06 -26.02
C ALA A 138 4.33 25.18 -25.21
N ARG A 139 4.40 26.09 -24.23
CA ARG A 139 5.58 26.23 -23.36
C ARG A 139 5.69 25.08 -22.38
N ALA A 140 4.60 24.69 -21.72
CA ALA A 140 4.57 23.52 -20.84
C ALA A 140 4.96 22.24 -21.60
N ILE A 141 4.44 22.06 -22.82
CA ILE A 141 4.81 20.93 -23.70
C ILE A 141 6.31 20.92 -24.00
N ALA A 142 6.92 22.08 -24.29
CA ALA A 142 8.37 22.15 -24.49
C ALA A 142 9.16 21.83 -23.21
N GLN A 143 8.67 22.24 -22.03
CA GLN A 143 9.34 22.03 -20.75
C GLN A 143 9.35 20.57 -20.31
N ILE A 144 8.29 19.79 -20.59
CA ILE A 144 8.22 18.37 -20.19
C ILE A 144 9.22 17.48 -20.93
N ASP A 145 9.71 17.91 -22.10
CA ASP A 145 10.72 17.18 -22.88
C ASP A 145 12.16 17.43 -22.41
N THR A 146 12.35 18.33 -21.44
CA THR A 146 13.67 18.69 -20.96
C THR A 146 14.24 17.68 -19.96
N SER A 147 15.58 17.51 -19.95
CA SER A 147 16.24 16.66 -18.94
C SER A 147 16.00 17.11 -17.49
N PRO A 148 15.98 18.42 -17.17
CA PRO A 148 15.63 18.89 -15.82
C PRO A 148 14.25 18.44 -15.34
N PHE A 149 13.22 18.50 -16.20
CA PHE A 149 11.87 18.05 -15.82
C PHE A 149 11.86 16.56 -15.45
N ARG A 150 12.47 15.70 -16.29
CA ARG A 150 12.55 14.25 -16.04
C ARG A 150 13.36 13.91 -14.78
N LYS A 151 14.47 14.62 -14.55
CA LYS A 151 15.39 14.37 -13.42
C LYS A 151 14.94 14.98 -12.09
N SER A 152 14.04 15.97 -12.11
CA SER A 152 13.57 16.67 -10.91
C SER A 152 12.10 16.34 -10.61
N LEU A 153 11.18 16.76 -11.47
CA LEU A 153 9.72 16.69 -11.25
C LEU A 153 9.18 15.26 -11.40
N GLN A 154 9.73 14.47 -12.32
CA GLN A 154 9.34 13.07 -12.54
C GLN A 154 10.30 12.05 -11.92
N ARG A 155 11.15 12.47 -10.98
CA ARG A 155 12.11 11.60 -10.31
C ARG A 155 11.45 10.56 -9.38
N GLU A 156 10.32 10.94 -8.79
CA GLU A 156 9.54 10.12 -7.84
C GLU A 156 8.30 9.54 -8.53
N ARG A 157 7.84 8.37 -8.09
CA ARG A 157 6.70 7.68 -8.71
C ARG A 157 5.41 8.48 -8.54
N GLY A 158 5.22 9.10 -7.37
CA GLY A 158 4.08 9.97 -7.10
C GLY A 158 4.00 11.18 -8.04
N GLY A 159 5.14 11.81 -8.37
CA GLY A 159 5.20 12.90 -9.35
C GLY A 159 4.87 12.45 -10.77
N VAL A 160 5.38 11.29 -11.20
CA VAL A 160 5.01 10.68 -12.50
C VAL A 160 3.51 10.44 -12.59
N LYS A 161 2.93 9.83 -11.55
CA LYS A 161 1.49 9.55 -11.47
C LYS A 161 0.65 10.84 -11.49
N SER A 162 1.04 11.83 -10.70
CA SER A 162 0.35 13.12 -10.62
C SER A 162 0.39 13.88 -11.95
N PHE A 163 1.45 13.71 -12.75
CA PHE A 163 1.50 14.23 -14.11
C PHE A 163 0.56 13.48 -15.07
N LEU A 164 0.57 12.14 -15.04
CA LEU A 164 -0.24 11.31 -15.96
C LEU A 164 -1.75 11.41 -15.70
N ASP A 165 -2.15 11.56 -14.44
CA ASP A 165 -3.57 11.44 -14.04
C ASP A 165 -4.15 12.69 -13.39
N GLY A 166 -3.35 13.66 -12.92
CA GLY A 166 -3.85 14.85 -12.22
C GLY A 166 -4.91 15.61 -13.02
N TRP A 167 -4.72 15.73 -14.34
CA TRP A 167 -5.65 16.36 -15.27
C TRP A 167 -7.04 15.69 -15.31
N LYS A 168 -7.13 14.38 -15.05
CA LYS A 168 -8.39 13.62 -15.11
C LYS A 168 -9.38 14.11 -14.06
N LEU A 169 -8.90 14.55 -12.89
CA LEU A 169 -9.74 15.17 -11.86
C LEU A 169 -10.41 16.45 -12.39
N PHE A 170 -9.69 17.25 -13.18
CA PHE A 170 -10.20 18.48 -13.78
C PHE A 170 -11.18 18.23 -14.94
N ALA A 171 -10.98 17.11 -15.66
CA ALA A 171 -11.85 16.65 -16.75
C ALA A 171 -13.06 15.82 -16.26
N ARG A 172 -13.14 15.48 -14.96
CA ARG A 172 -14.12 14.55 -14.37
C ARG A 172 -14.08 13.15 -15.01
N GLN A 173 -12.90 12.70 -15.44
CA GLN A 173 -12.70 11.37 -15.97
C GLN A 173 -12.35 10.40 -14.82
N ALA A 174 -12.88 9.17 -14.89
CA ALA A 174 -12.54 8.11 -13.92
C ALA A 174 -11.04 7.77 -14.01
N MET A 175 -10.41 7.55 -12.86
CA MET A 175 -8.99 7.24 -12.74
C MET A 175 -8.74 5.73 -12.66
N ASP A 176 -9.49 4.90 -13.37
CA ASP A 176 -9.39 3.45 -13.21
C ASP A 176 -7.99 2.93 -13.58
N VAL A 177 -7.45 2.03 -12.75
CA VAL A 177 -6.22 1.30 -13.07
C VAL A 177 -6.52 0.31 -14.20
N MET A 178 -5.77 0.44 -15.29
CA MET A 178 -5.92 -0.39 -16.49
C MET A 178 -5.34 -1.79 -16.29
N ASP A 179 -5.64 -2.70 -17.22
CA ASP A 179 -5.00 -4.02 -17.30
C ASP A 179 -3.46 -3.84 -17.38
N LEU A 180 -2.70 -4.71 -16.71
CA LEU A 180 -1.24 -4.64 -16.66
C LEU A 180 -0.62 -5.94 -17.20
N GLY A 181 0.20 -5.82 -18.26
CA GLY A 181 1.00 -6.92 -18.77
C GLY A 181 2.39 -6.98 -18.11
N PHE A 182 2.85 -8.18 -17.77
CA PHE A 182 4.19 -8.41 -17.21
C PHE A 182 4.87 -9.61 -17.87
N GLN A 183 6.05 -9.39 -18.44
CA GLN A 183 6.93 -10.44 -18.96
C GLN A 183 7.89 -10.91 -17.88
N PHE A 184 7.97 -12.22 -17.67
CA PHE A 184 8.77 -12.82 -16.61
C PHE A 184 9.51 -14.06 -17.10
N ARG A 185 10.62 -14.38 -16.45
CA ARG A 185 11.32 -15.64 -16.64
C ARG A 185 10.70 -16.71 -15.74
N ASP A 186 10.23 -17.80 -16.34
CA ASP A 186 9.58 -18.89 -15.63
C ASP A 186 10.59 -19.81 -14.92
N VAL A 187 10.10 -20.90 -14.32
CA VAL A 187 10.92 -21.90 -13.61
C VAL A 187 11.80 -22.75 -14.54
N PHE A 188 11.56 -22.70 -15.86
CA PHE A 188 12.34 -23.39 -16.89
C PHE A 188 13.34 -22.46 -17.59
N GLY A 189 13.30 -21.16 -17.30
CA GLY A 189 14.18 -20.16 -17.89
C GLY A 189 13.60 -19.48 -19.13
N GLU A 190 12.37 -19.83 -19.54
CA GLU A 190 11.69 -19.26 -20.71
C GLU A 190 10.95 -17.96 -20.34
N VAL A 191 10.75 -17.08 -21.32
CA VAL A 191 9.98 -15.84 -21.12
C VAL A 191 8.50 -16.12 -21.30
N SER A 192 7.74 -15.89 -20.24
CA SER A 192 6.29 -16.00 -20.18
C SER A 192 5.66 -14.62 -19.97
N THR A 193 4.39 -14.47 -20.35
CA THR A 193 3.62 -13.22 -20.14
C THR A 193 2.45 -13.47 -19.21
N LEU A 194 2.27 -12.59 -18.23
CA LEU A 194 1.11 -12.53 -17.37
C LEU A 194 0.30 -11.27 -17.69
N GLU A 195 -0.99 -11.44 -17.94
CA GLU A 195 -1.93 -10.34 -18.16
C GLU A 195 -2.82 -10.18 -16.91
N LEU A 196 -2.61 -9.10 -16.16
CA LEU A 196 -3.40 -8.76 -14.99
C LEU A 196 -4.63 -7.97 -15.42
N HIS A 197 -5.81 -8.49 -15.10
CA HIS A 197 -7.08 -7.87 -15.48
C HIS A 197 -7.62 -7.02 -14.34
N PHE A 198 -7.56 -5.69 -14.49
CA PHE A 198 -8.01 -4.71 -13.49
C PHE A 198 -9.08 -3.76 -14.03
N ALA A 199 -9.18 -3.62 -15.36
CA ALA A 199 -10.14 -2.75 -16.01
C ALA A 199 -11.57 -3.16 -15.66
N ALA A 200 -12.41 -2.17 -15.35
CA ALA A 200 -13.81 -2.39 -15.01
C ALA A 200 -14.59 -2.94 -16.22
N LYS A 201 -14.84 -4.25 -16.23
CA LYS A 201 -15.65 -4.95 -17.25
C LYS A 201 -16.91 -5.54 -16.60
N GLY A 202 -17.99 -4.76 -16.55
CA GLY A 202 -19.24 -5.20 -15.90
C GLY A 202 -19.21 -5.06 -14.37
N LEU A 203 -20.03 -5.84 -13.65
CA LEU A 203 -20.31 -5.63 -12.22
C LEU A 203 -19.38 -6.38 -11.25
N LEU A 204 -18.63 -7.37 -11.74
CA LEU A 204 -17.76 -8.17 -10.88
C LEU A 204 -16.50 -7.40 -10.46
N PRO A 205 -16.06 -7.53 -9.19
CA PRO A 205 -14.92 -6.79 -8.66
C PRO A 205 -13.60 -7.37 -9.18
N ARG A 206 -12.83 -6.56 -9.89
CA ARG A 206 -11.53 -6.94 -10.50
C ARG A 206 -10.35 -6.27 -9.82
N ASP A 207 -10.47 -5.99 -8.53
CA ASP A 207 -9.41 -5.30 -7.78
C ASP A 207 -8.26 -6.24 -7.38
N VAL A 208 -8.50 -7.56 -7.43
CA VAL A 208 -7.55 -8.61 -6.99
C VAL A 208 -7.35 -9.61 -8.12
N ASN A 209 -6.11 -9.81 -8.54
CA ASN A 209 -5.69 -10.94 -9.36
C ASN A 209 -5.02 -12.01 -8.48
N VAL A 210 -5.23 -13.28 -8.79
CA VAL A 210 -4.73 -14.41 -7.99
C VAL A 210 -3.86 -15.32 -8.84
N LEU A 211 -2.67 -15.64 -8.33
CA LEU A 211 -1.80 -16.70 -8.83
C LEU A 211 -2.03 -17.95 -7.97
N ILE A 212 -2.45 -19.05 -8.57
CA ILE A 212 -2.65 -20.33 -7.86
C ILE A 212 -2.00 -21.47 -8.63
N GLY A 213 -1.54 -22.50 -7.94
CA GLY A 213 -0.99 -23.71 -8.54
C GLY A 213 -0.08 -24.47 -7.57
N PRO A 214 0.45 -25.63 -7.97
CA PRO A 214 1.30 -26.48 -7.11
C PRO A 214 2.52 -25.76 -6.55
N ASN A 215 3.11 -26.33 -5.49
CA ASN A 215 4.36 -25.81 -4.90
C ASN A 215 5.47 -25.82 -5.95
N GLY A 216 6.31 -24.78 -5.95
CA GLY A 216 7.42 -24.68 -6.90
C GLY A 216 7.00 -24.37 -8.34
N SER A 217 5.76 -23.94 -8.59
CA SER A 217 5.31 -23.50 -9.92
C SER A 217 5.83 -22.11 -10.33
N GLY A 218 6.48 -21.37 -9.43
CA GLY A 218 7.10 -20.07 -9.72
C GLY A 218 6.32 -18.84 -9.28
N LYS A 219 5.21 -18.99 -8.54
CA LYS A 219 4.37 -17.86 -8.08
C LYS A 219 5.16 -16.79 -7.31
N SER A 220 5.86 -17.16 -6.25
CA SER A 220 6.65 -16.21 -5.47
C SER A 220 7.85 -15.68 -6.27
N GLN A 221 8.46 -16.49 -7.16
CA GLN A 221 9.51 -16.04 -8.08
C GLN A 221 9.02 -14.93 -9.03
N LEU A 222 7.79 -15.03 -9.53
CA LEU A 222 7.16 -13.98 -10.32
C LEU A 222 6.99 -12.69 -9.50
N LEU A 223 6.48 -12.79 -8.27
CA LEU A 223 6.35 -11.62 -7.38
C LEU A 223 7.71 -10.95 -7.14
N HIS A 224 8.79 -11.73 -6.96
CA HIS A 224 10.15 -11.21 -6.86
C HIS A 224 10.58 -10.44 -8.10
N GLN A 225 10.27 -10.95 -9.30
CA GLN A 225 10.61 -10.29 -10.56
C GLN A 225 9.86 -8.96 -10.71
N ILE A 226 8.58 -8.89 -10.32
CA ILE A 226 7.81 -7.63 -10.29
C ILE A 226 8.49 -6.61 -9.38
N VAL A 227 8.92 -7.02 -8.18
CA VAL A 227 9.64 -6.13 -7.25
C VAL A 227 10.98 -5.67 -7.81
N GLN A 228 11.74 -6.58 -8.42
CA GLN A 228 13.05 -6.26 -9.03
C GLN A 228 12.91 -5.28 -10.19
N ASP A 229 11.88 -5.44 -11.03
CA ASP A 229 11.58 -4.52 -12.11
C ASP A 229 11.14 -3.14 -11.57
N TRP A 230 10.23 -3.14 -10.58
CA TRP A 230 9.77 -1.91 -9.93
C TRP A 230 10.90 -1.08 -9.31
N LEU A 231 11.88 -1.75 -8.70
CA LEU A 231 13.02 -1.15 -8.01
C LEU A 231 14.20 -0.83 -8.95
N GLY A 232 14.26 -1.46 -10.12
CA GLY A 232 15.31 -1.25 -11.11
C GLY A 232 15.30 0.16 -11.72
N ASP A 233 16.43 0.52 -12.34
CA ASP A 233 16.55 1.74 -13.14
C ASP A 233 15.82 1.54 -14.48
N THR A 234 15.06 2.55 -14.91
CA THR A 234 14.21 2.49 -16.13
C THR A 234 14.99 2.51 -17.44
N ASP A 235 16.30 2.76 -17.40
CA ASP A 235 17.14 2.98 -18.58
C ASP A 235 17.92 1.72 -19.00
N GLU A 236 17.76 0.59 -18.31
CA GLU A 236 18.34 -0.69 -18.69
C GLU A 236 17.37 -1.45 -19.62
N GLU A 237 17.80 -1.79 -20.84
CA GLU A 237 17.06 -2.74 -21.69
C GLU A 237 17.03 -4.10 -21.00
N ARG A 238 15.82 -4.61 -20.73
CA ARG A 238 15.59 -5.91 -20.11
C ARG A 238 14.60 -6.71 -20.96
N ASP A 239 14.85 -8.00 -21.10
CA ASP A 239 13.96 -8.94 -21.81
C ASP A 239 12.67 -9.27 -21.02
N THR A 240 12.54 -8.76 -19.80
CA THR A 240 11.45 -9.04 -18.85
C THR A 240 11.13 -7.79 -18.06
N GLY A 241 9.89 -7.63 -17.63
CA GLY A 241 9.40 -6.47 -16.88
C GLY A 241 7.96 -6.13 -17.23
N PHE A 242 7.47 -5.00 -16.74
CA PHE A 242 6.18 -4.50 -17.19
C PHE A 242 6.21 -4.14 -18.69
N ILE A 243 5.23 -4.64 -19.45
CA ILE A 243 5.12 -4.40 -20.91
C ILE A 243 4.94 -2.89 -21.18
N GLU A 244 4.11 -2.26 -20.37
CA GLU A 244 3.92 -0.82 -20.36
C GLU A 244 4.24 -0.27 -18.98
N LYS A 245 4.75 0.97 -18.91
CA LYS A 245 5.06 1.60 -17.63
C LYS A 245 3.80 1.64 -16.76
N PRO A 246 3.76 0.93 -15.62
CA PRO A 246 2.53 0.79 -14.86
C PRO A 246 2.16 2.12 -14.23
N ASN A 247 0.87 2.47 -14.29
CA ASN A 247 0.33 3.71 -13.76
C ASN A 247 0.04 3.60 -12.24
N LEU A 248 1.06 3.26 -11.47
CA LEU A 248 1.01 2.99 -10.03
C LEU A 248 1.86 4.01 -9.28
N SER A 249 1.43 4.37 -8.07
CA SER A 249 2.19 5.28 -7.19
C SER A 249 3.20 4.52 -6.31
N GLN A 250 2.89 3.27 -5.95
CA GLN A 250 3.58 2.53 -4.91
C GLN A 250 3.42 1.02 -5.09
N LEU A 251 4.43 0.26 -4.64
CA LEU A 251 4.36 -1.19 -4.47
C LEU A 251 4.45 -1.55 -2.99
N VAL A 252 3.48 -2.31 -2.48
CA VAL A 252 3.47 -2.81 -1.09
C VAL A 252 3.53 -4.33 -1.11
N VAL A 253 4.53 -4.91 -0.46
CA VAL A 253 4.70 -6.37 -0.36
C VAL A 253 4.32 -6.82 1.05
N VAL A 254 3.45 -7.82 1.12
CA VAL A 254 3.08 -8.52 2.36
C VAL A 254 3.40 -9.99 2.19
N SER A 255 4.47 -10.46 2.82
CA SER A 255 4.85 -11.87 2.83
C SER A 255 5.35 -12.26 4.22
N TYR A 256 4.64 -13.20 4.84
CA TYR A 256 5.02 -13.77 6.14
C TYR A 256 5.54 -15.21 5.99
N SER A 257 5.93 -15.61 4.77
CA SER A 257 6.72 -16.80 4.59
C SER A 257 8.11 -16.61 5.23
N PRO A 258 8.66 -17.58 5.98
CA PRO A 258 10.03 -17.47 6.51
C PRO A 258 11.11 -17.66 5.43
N PHE A 259 10.74 -18.10 4.22
CA PHE A 259 11.67 -18.45 3.15
C PHE A 259 11.77 -17.40 2.03
N GLU A 260 10.95 -16.36 2.07
CA GLU A 260 10.99 -15.28 1.08
C GLU A 260 12.27 -14.43 1.21
N GLN A 261 12.68 -13.81 0.10
CA GLN A 261 13.89 -12.97 0.04
C GLN A 261 13.65 -11.56 -0.52
N PHE A 262 12.46 -10.99 -0.30
CA PHE A 262 12.11 -9.67 -0.79
C PHE A 262 13.05 -8.63 -0.16
N PRO A 263 13.37 -7.53 -0.87
CA PRO A 263 14.05 -6.40 -0.27
C PRO A 263 13.27 -5.90 0.94
N VAL A 264 13.91 -5.81 2.11
CA VAL A 264 13.22 -5.39 3.35
C VAL A 264 13.11 -3.88 3.50
N ASP A 265 14.00 -3.14 2.83
CA ASP A 265 14.01 -1.69 2.76
C ASP A 265 14.76 -1.23 1.50
N LEU A 266 14.74 0.08 1.25
CA LEU A 266 15.43 0.71 0.13
C LEU A 266 16.86 1.18 0.48
N ARG A 267 17.38 0.84 1.66
CA ARG A 267 18.70 1.32 2.10
C ARG A 267 19.79 0.64 1.29
N GLY A 268 20.48 1.42 0.47
CA GLY A 268 21.52 0.94 -0.46
C GLY A 268 21.04 0.88 -1.92
N VAL A 269 19.75 1.09 -2.19
CA VAL A 269 19.22 1.32 -3.54
C VAL A 269 19.39 2.80 -3.87
N LYS A 270 19.80 3.15 -5.09
CA LYS A 270 19.91 4.55 -5.56
C LYS A 270 18.53 5.19 -5.85
N LYS A 271 17.49 4.87 -5.07
CA LYS A 271 16.19 5.55 -5.14
C LYS A 271 16.03 6.51 -3.98
N GLN A 272 15.69 7.76 -4.30
CA GLN A 272 15.35 8.77 -3.28
C GLN A 272 13.92 8.60 -2.76
N ASP A 273 13.01 8.06 -3.56
CA ASP A 273 11.64 7.78 -3.17
C ASP A 273 11.59 6.59 -2.21
N GLN A 274 11.67 6.85 -0.91
CA GLN A 274 11.61 5.81 0.13
C GLN A 274 10.19 5.23 0.30
N ASP A 275 9.18 5.88 -0.26
CA ASP A 275 7.78 5.50 -0.11
C ASP A 275 7.24 4.69 -1.29
N ALA A 276 7.92 4.71 -2.44
CA ALA A 276 7.59 3.92 -3.62
C ALA A 276 7.54 2.40 -3.36
N TYR A 277 8.18 1.91 -2.31
CA TYR A 277 8.18 0.50 -1.95
C TYR A 277 8.13 0.29 -0.44
N ARG A 278 7.21 -0.56 0.02
CA ARG A 278 7.12 -0.99 1.41
C ARG A 278 7.05 -2.52 1.49
N TYR A 279 7.74 -3.10 2.46
CA TYR A 279 7.73 -4.54 2.71
C TYR A 279 7.31 -4.83 4.15
N PHE A 280 6.44 -5.82 4.30
CA PHE A 280 5.95 -6.32 5.57
C PHE A 280 6.06 -7.83 5.64
N GLY A 281 6.80 -8.32 6.64
CA GLY A 281 7.03 -9.75 6.85
C GLY A 281 7.88 -10.03 8.08
N PHE A 282 8.41 -11.25 8.17
CA PHE A 282 9.26 -11.68 9.29
C PHE A 282 10.72 -11.24 9.15
N ARG A 283 11.15 -10.72 8.00
CA ARG A 283 12.53 -10.25 7.82
C ARG A 283 12.63 -8.77 8.19
N GLY A 284 13.69 -8.42 8.91
CA GLY A 284 13.95 -7.04 9.31
C GLY A 284 15.44 -6.75 9.45
N ARG A 285 15.78 -5.47 9.36
CA ARG A 285 17.15 -5.01 9.56
C ARG A 285 17.46 -4.86 11.04
N SER A 286 18.57 -5.45 11.49
CA SER A 286 19.05 -5.25 12.86
C SER A 286 19.50 -3.79 13.08
N THR A 287 19.48 -3.34 14.32
CA THR A 287 20.10 -2.05 14.67
C THR A 287 21.60 -2.11 14.34
N PRO A 288 22.18 -1.10 13.67
CA PRO A 288 23.62 -1.02 13.45
C PRO A 288 24.37 -1.03 14.78
N GLN A 289 25.60 -1.56 14.78
CA GLN A 289 26.46 -1.43 15.96
C GLN A 289 26.82 0.05 16.17
N PRO A 290 26.73 0.57 17.42
CA PRO A 290 27.12 1.94 17.73
C PRO A 290 28.54 2.25 17.22
N GLY A 291 28.70 3.38 16.52
CA GLY A 291 30.00 3.81 15.98
C GLY A 291 30.40 3.22 14.62
N THR A 292 29.56 2.37 14.00
CA THR A 292 29.83 1.82 12.66
C THR A 292 28.96 2.46 11.58
N LYS A 293 29.53 2.74 10.40
CA LYS A 293 28.78 3.16 9.20
C LYS A 293 28.14 1.99 8.44
N ARG A 294 28.34 0.74 8.91
CA ARG A 294 27.77 -0.44 8.25
C ARG A 294 26.29 -0.55 8.62
N LEU A 295 25.45 -0.77 7.60
CA LEU A 295 24.05 -1.10 7.81
C LEU A 295 23.93 -2.39 8.62
N GLY A 296 22.92 -2.48 9.49
CA GLY A 296 22.60 -3.73 10.18
C GLY A 296 22.26 -4.86 9.19
N GLY A 297 22.46 -6.10 9.62
CA GLY A 297 22.15 -7.28 8.83
C GLY A 297 20.65 -7.51 8.72
N ILE A 298 20.23 -8.16 7.63
CA ILE A 298 18.84 -8.60 7.44
C ILE A 298 18.72 -10.01 8.02
N ARG A 299 17.73 -10.23 8.89
CA ARG A 299 17.47 -11.52 9.54
C ARG A 299 15.99 -11.75 9.78
N LEU A 300 15.60 -13.01 9.95
CA LEU A 300 14.28 -13.37 10.47
C LEU A 300 14.18 -12.91 11.93
N THR A 301 13.05 -12.29 12.27
CA THR A 301 12.78 -11.81 13.63
C THR A 301 11.28 -11.62 13.87
N HIS A 302 10.82 -12.04 15.04
CA HIS A 302 9.44 -11.78 15.48
C HIS A 302 9.20 -10.31 15.88
N GLU A 303 10.26 -9.50 16.00
CA GLU A 303 10.12 -8.06 16.29
C GLU A 303 9.78 -7.24 15.04
N ALA A 304 10.17 -7.67 13.84
CA ALA A 304 9.90 -6.91 12.62
C ALA A 304 8.40 -6.70 12.36
N PRO A 305 7.54 -7.75 12.43
CA PRO A 305 6.10 -7.57 12.33
C PRO A 305 5.53 -6.59 13.37
N LYS A 306 6.00 -6.68 14.62
CA LYS A 306 5.56 -5.81 15.72
C LYS A 306 5.90 -4.35 15.45
N ARG A 307 7.18 -4.07 15.14
CA ARG A 307 7.67 -2.72 14.83
C ARG A 307 6.93 -2.10 13.66
N ASN A 308 6.72 -2.89 12.61
CA ASN A 308 5.98 -2.46 11.43
C ASN A 308 4.53 -2.12 11.78
N ALA A 309 3.85 -2.97 12.56
CA ALA A 309 2.47 -2.73 12.95
C ALA A 309 2.32 -1.48 13.84
N ALA A 310 3.20 -1.28 14.82
CA ALA A 310 3.18 -0.08 15.67
C ALA A 310 3.38 1.20 14.84
N THR A 311 4.36 1.19 13.93
CA THR A 311 4.62 2.33 13.04
C THR A 311 3.44 2.58 12.10
N SER A 312 2.90 1.52 11.49
CA SER A 312 1.78 1.60 10.54
C SER A 312 0.49 2.07 11.20
N LEU A 313 0.27 1.75 12.48
CA LEU A 313 -0.85 2.28 13.25
C LEU A 313 -0.75 3.81 13.43
N LEU A 314 0.45 4.32 13.72
CA LEU A 314 0.69 5.76 13.79
C LEU A 314 0.65 6.42 12.40
N ASP A 315 1.00 5.70 11.34
CA ASP A 315 0.85 6.18 9.96
C ASP A 315 -0.64 6.29 9.59
N CYS A 316 -1.49 5.33 10.01
CA CYS A 316 -2.95 5.44 9.88
C CYS A 316 -3.49 6.70 10.58
N LEU A 317 -3.06 6.94 11.82
CA LEU A 317 -3.43 8.13 12.59
C LEU A 317 -2.98 9.43 11.90
N SER A 318 -1.74 9.44 11.39
CA SER A 318 -1.17 10.58 10.66
C SER A 318 -1.98 10.91 9.41
N ASP A 319 -2.32 9.90 8.63
CA ASP A 319 -3.11 10.06 7.42
C ASP A 319 -4.55 10.51 7.72
N ASP A 320 -5.19 9.93 8.73
CA ASP A 320 -6.54 10.35 9.13
C ASP A 320 -6.59 11.80 9.61
N LYS A 321 -5.51 12.29 10.23
CA LYS A 321 -5.37 13.70 10.61
C LYS A 321 -5.08 14.60 9.40
N ARG A 322 -4.18 14.18 8.52
CA ARG A 322 -3.77 14.93 7.31
C ARG A 322 -4.91 15.08 6.31
N TYR A 323 -5.68 14.02 6.10
CA TYR A 323 -6.73 13.95 5.09
C TYR A 323 -8.15 14.16 5.65
N ARG A 324 -8.28 14.61 6.91
CA ARG A 324 -9.57 14.82 7.59
C ARG A 324 -10.57 15.71 6.83
N SER A 325 -10.07 16.62 5.99
CA SER A 325 -10.87 17.56 5.22
C SER A 325 -11.35 17.00 3.88
N LEU A 326 -10.87 15.82 3.46
CA LEU A 326 -11.29 15.18 2.22
C LEU A 326 -12.67 14.53 2.37
N PRO A 327 -13.67 14.94 1.55
CA PRO A 327 -14.93 14.23 1.48
C PRO A 327 -14.71 12.79 1.03
N GLY A 328 -15.17 11.83 1.83
CA GLY A 328 -15.04 10.40 1.51
C GLY A 328 -13.68 9.78 1.82
N TRP A 329 -12.80 10.46 2.57
CA TRP A 329 -11.60 9.82 3.11
C TRP A 329 -11.98 8.55 3.90
N PRO A 330 -11.31 7.40 3.68
CA PRO A 330 -11.78 6.11 4.22
C PRO A 330 -11.72 5.98 5.75
N GLN A 331 -11.05 6.91 6.44
CA GLN A 331 -10.76 6.85 7.87
C GLN A 331 -10.05 5.53 8.22
N LYS A 332 -8.74 5.46 7.98
CA LYS A 332 -7.91 4.26 8.11
C LYS A 332 -8.07 3.60 9.48
N LEU A 333 -8.05 4.34 10.58
CA LEU A 333 -8.25 3.78 11.93
C LEU A 333 -9.64 3.18 12.10
N LYS A 334 -10.68 3.89 11.66
CA LYS A 334 -12.07 3.38 11.71
C LYS A 334 -12.25 2.12 10.86
N THR A 335 -11.59 2.08 9.70
CA THR A 335 -11.59 0.91 8.84
C THR A 335 -10.85 -0.26 9.49
N MET A 336 -9.69 -0.02 10.09
CA MET A 336 -8.94 -1.01 10.88
C MET A 336 -9.82 -1.59 12.00
N GLU A 337 -10.43 -0.72 12.82
CA GLU A 337 -11.31 -1.13 13.92
C GLU A 337 -12.45 -2.01 13.42
N ARG A 338 -13.18 -1.54 12.40
CA ARG A 338 -14.30 -2.29 11.80
C ARG A 338 -13.87 -3.67 11.29
N VAL A 339 -12.70 -3.78 10.68
CA VAL A 339 -12.17 -5.04 10.13
C VAL A 339 -11.75 -5.99 11.23
N LEU A 340 -10.92 -5.51 12.18
CA LEU A 340 -10.36 -6.35 13.22
C LEU A 340 -11.43 -6.81 14.22
N ARG A 341 -12.45 -5.99 14.48
CA ARG A 341 -13.62 -6.36 15.30
C ARG A 341 -14.39 -7.55 14.74
N THR A 342 -14.19 -7.90 13.46
CA THR A 342 -14.78 -9.11 12.88
C THR A 342 -14.01 -10.38 13.27
N ALA A 343 -12.75 -10.27 13.70
CA ALA A 343 -11.88 -11.40 14.07
C ALA A 343 -11.77 -11.61 15.59
N PHE A 344 -11.84 -10.53 16.37
CA PHE A 344 -11.85 -10.53 17.83
C PHE A 344 -12.41 -9.21 18.37
N ASP A 345 -12.96 -9.21 19.58
CA ASP A 345 -13.60 -8.03 20.18
C ASP A 345 -12.61 -7.21 21.01
N PHE A 346 -12.63 -5.89 20.86
CA PHE A 346 -11.77 -4.93 21.56
C PHE A 346 -12.38 -3.53 21.52
N ASP A 347 -12.03 -2.68 22.47
CA ASP A 347 -12.49 -1.28 22.56
C ASP A 347 -11.62 -0.34 21.74
N PHE A 348 -10.29 -0.46 21.86
CA PHE A 348 -9.32 0.32 21.09
C PHE A 348 -7.99 -0.42 20.92
N ALA A 349 -7.19 0.02 19.93
CA ALA A 349 -5.79 -0.36 19.80
C ALA A 349 -4.93 0.61 20.62
N ALA A 350 -3.72 0.20 20.99
CA ALA A 350 -2.78 1.00 21.76
C ALA A 350 -1.34 0.71 21.33
N VAL A 351 -0.46 1.68 21.58
CA VAL A 351 0.99 1.54 21.45
C VAL A 351 1.68 1.76 22.78
N THR A 352 2.81 1.10 22.98
CA THR A 352 3.63 1.31 24.18
C THR A 352 4.58 2.49 23.96
N VAL A 353 4.60 3.42 24.90
CA VAL A 353 5.59 4.50 24.99
C VAL A 353 6.44 4.32 26.26
N GLU A 354 7.69 4.78 26.22
CA GLU A 354 8.62 4.74 27.36
C GLU A 354 8.94 6.16 27.83
N THR A 355 8.44 6.53 29.02
CA THR A 355 8.70 7.83 29.66
C THR A 355 8.81 7.64 31.18
N PRO A 356 9.80 8.26 31.86
CA PRO A 356 9.97 8.13 33.30
C PRO A 356 8.79 8.63 34.14
N LYS A 357 7.98 9.53 33.56
CA LYS A 357 6.75 10.01 34.19
C LYS A 357 5.70 10.24 33.12
N LEU A 358 4.54 9.62 33.29
CA LEU A 358 3.42 9.85 32.42
C LEU A 358 2.80 11.22 32.69
N ASP A 359 2.89 12.11 31.70
CA ASP A 359 2.10 13.33 31.64
C ASP A 359 1.14 13.22 30.45
N PRO A 360 -0.17 12.99 30.66
CA PRO A 360 -1.12 12.85 29.56
C PRO A 360 -1.17 14.06 28.62
N LYS A 361 -0.82 15.26 29.11
CA LYS A 361 -0.77 16.49 28.30
C LYS A 361 0.30 16.46 27.21
N ARG A 362 1.24 15.53 27.34
CA ARG A 362 2.28 15.25 26.36
C ARG A 362 1.70 14.55 25.12
N TYR A 363 0.65 13.77 25.29
CA TYR A 363 0.10 12.89 24.25
C TYR A 363 -1.32 13.28 23.79
N TYR A 364 -2.09 14.01 24.61
CA TYR A 364 -3.47 14.44 24.31
C TYR A 364 -3.63 15.96 24.43
N LEU A 365 -4.32 16.57 23.45
CA LEU A 365 -4.68 17.98 23.42
C LEU A 365 -5.90 18.31 24.29
N ASP A 366 -6.89 17.42 24.34
CA ASP A 366 -8.08 17.54 25.18
C ASP A 366 -7.96 16.65 26.43
N HIS A 367 -8.25 17.23 27.60
CA HIS A 367 -8.03 16.63 28.92
C HIS A 367 -9.22 15.82 29.43
N ASP A 368 -10.44 16.06 28.96
CA ASP A 368 -11.64 15.38 29.46
C ASP A 368 -11.73 13.91 29.00
N TYR A 369 -10.88 13.50 28.04
CA TYR A 369 -10.81 12.17 27.44
C TYR A 369 -9.73 11.24 28.02
N VAL A 370 -8.86 11.74 28.90
CA VAL A 370 -7.60 11.09 29.29
C VAL A 370 -7.80 9.90 30.25
N ASP A 371 -8.65 10.06 31.28
CA ASP A 371 -8.75 9.10 32.39
C ASP A 371 -9.35 7.73 32.01
N GLN A 372 -9.86 7.58 30.78
CA GLN A 372 -10.40 6.32 30.27
C GLN A 372 -9.49 5.61 29.27
N LYS A 373 -8.44 6.28 28.77
CA LYS A 373 -7.66 5.86 27.60
C LYS A 373 -6.17 5.63 27.86
N ILE A 374 -5.73 5.84 29.10
CA ILE A 374 -4.42 5.42 29.59
C ILE A 374 -4.64 4.18 30.44
N ILE A 375 -3.84 3.15 30.18
CA ILE A 375 -3.90 1.88 30.90
C ILE A 375 -2.60 1.70 31.64
N GLU A 376 -2.71 1.61 32.97
CA GLU A 376 -1.68 1.04 33.81
C GLU A 376 -1.76 -0.48 33.64
N ASP A 377 -0.77 -1.04 32.96
CA ASP A 377 -0.61 -2.48 32.78
C ASP A 377 0.45 -2.93 33.78
N ASP A 378 0.04 -3.71 34.79
CA ASP A 378 0.91 -4.18 35.87
C ASP A 378 2.08 -5.05 35.36
N ASP A 379 1.98 -5.60 34.14
CA ASP A 379 3.04 -6.38 33.50
C ASP A 379 4.08 -5.52 32.76
N LEU A 380 3.83 -4.22 32.57
CA LEU A 380 4.79 -3.30 31.98
C LEU A 380 5.81 -2.83 33.02
N LEU A 381 7.02 -2.52 32.54
CA LEU A 381 8.03 -1.83 33.35
C LEU A 381 7.49 -0.47 33.81
N ASN A 382 7.92 -0.01 35.00
CA ASN A 382 7.42 1.22 35.65
C ASN A 382 7.38 2.48 34.76
N ASP A 383 8.23 2.55 33.72
CA ASP A 383 8.37 3.70 32.83
C ASP A 383 7.66 3.49 31.48
N ARG A 384 6.87 2.41 31.32
CA ARG A 384 6.18 2.06 30.08
C ARG A 384 4.68 2.20 30.25
N HIS A 385 4.05 2.82 29.27
CA HIS A 385 2.63 3.15 29.31
C HIS A 385 1.96 2.84 27.98
N LEU A 386 0.68 2.43 28.02
CA LEU A 386 -0.14 2.24 26.83
C LEU A 386 -0.89 3.53 26.49
N ILE A 387 -0.70 4.00 25.26
CA ILE A 387 -1.43 5.14 24.70
C ILE A 387 -2.46 4.59 23.71
N ALA A 388 -3.75 4.81 23.97
CA ALA A 388 -4.83 4.44 23.07
C ALA A 388 -4.73 5.20 21.73
N ILE A 389 -4.87 4.45 20.63
CA ILE A 389 -4.94 4.94 19.27
C ILE A 389 -6.25 4.44 18.68
N ASP A 390 -7.23 5.33 18.55
CA ASP A 390 -8.57 5.01 18.08
C ASP A 390 -9.13 6.10 17.16
N ALA A 391 -10.14 5.75 16.38
CA ALA A 391 -10.74 6.65 15.41
C ALA A 391 -11.43 7.87 16.08
N ALA A 392 -11.83 7.78 17.34
CA ALA A 392 -12.50 8.87 18.04
C ALA A 392 -11.51 9.90 18.62
N SER A 393 -10.24 9.53 18.84
CA SER A 393 -9.19 10.39 19.42
C SER A 393 -8.24 11.01 18.39
N VAL A 394 -8.50 10.87 17.08
CA VAL A 394 -7.60 11.33 15.99
C VAL A 394 -7.17 12.79 16.14
N ASN A 395 -8.10 13.68 16.49
CA ASN A 395 -7.81 15.10 16.60
C ASN A 395 -7.05 15.46 17.89
N ASP A 396 -7.18 14.64 18.93
CA ASP A 396 -6.66 14.93 20.26
C ASP A 396 -5.22 14.42 20.41
N LEU A 397 -4.82 13.40 19.65
CA LEU A 397 -3.49 12.79 19.77
C LEU A 397 -2.36 13.66 19.19
N VAL A 398 -1.26 13.74 19.95
CA VAL A 398 -0.01 14.43 19.58
C VAL A 398 0.99 13.41 18.99
N ILE A 399 0.85 13.17 17.69
CA ILE A 399 1.55 12.08 16.96
C ILE A 399 3.07 12.16 17.10
N ASP A 400 3.67 13.34 16.91
CA ASP A 400 5.12 13.50 16.93
C ASP A 400 5.72 13.03 18.25
N THR A 401 5.08 13.39 19.37
CA THR A 401 5.54 13.00 20.70
C THR A 401 5.31 11.52 20.97
N ILE A 402 4.20 10.94 20.49
CA ILE A 402 3.98 9.48 20.56
C ILE A 402 5.08 8.74 19.78
N ARG A 403 5.49 9.25 18.61
CA ARG A 403 6.58 8.65 17.81
C ARG A 403 7.93 8.77 18.48
N GLU A 404 8.23 9.90 19.12
CA GLU A 404 9.48 10.12 19.87
C GLU A 404 9.65 9.10 21.00
N ASP A 405 8.58 8.81 21.73
CA ASP A 405 8.62 7.96 22.92
C ASP A 405 8.23 6.49 22.63
N LEU A 406 7.98 6.13 21.35
CA LEU A 406 7.46 4.82 20.93
C LEU A 406 8.43 3.66 21.20
N VAL A 407 7.95 2.62 21.90
CA VAL A 407 8.61 1.31 22.01
C VAL A 407 8.09 0.37 20.92
N ALA A 408 8.53 0.59 19.69
CA ALA A 408 7.99 -0.12 18.53
C ALA A 408 8.13 -1.65 18.61
N SER A 409 9.11 -2.18 19.37
CA SER A 409 9.31 -3.62 19.55
C SER A 409 8.16 -4.32 20.28
N GLU A 410 7.34 -3.60 21.05
CA GLU A 410 6.15 -4.15 21.70
C GLU A 410 5.00 -4.37 20.71
N GLY A 411 4.96 -3.59 19.62
CA GLY A 411 3.94 -3.69 18.59
C GLY A 411 2.66 -2.97 18.95
N VAL A 412 1.54 -3.55 18.52
CA VAL A 412 0.19 -3.02 18.79
C VAL A 412 -0.49 -3.91 19.82
N THR A 413 -0.99 -3.28 20.87
CA THR A 413 -1.78 -3.94 21.92
C THR A 413 -3.25 -3.63 21.67
N PHE A 414 -4.12 -4.63 21.79
CA PHE A 414 -5.58 -4.42 21.75
C PHE A 414 -6.11 -4.50 23.17
N VAL A 415 -7.09 -3.65 23.47
CA VAL A 415 -7.63 -3.50 24.83
C VAL A 415 -9.11 -3.75 24.82
N LYS A 416 -9.61 -4.47 25.83
CA LYS A 416 -11.03 -4.60 26.12
C LYS A 416 -11.28 -4.47 27.61
N ASP A 417 -12.31 -3.73 28.02
CA ASP A 417 -12.69 -3.55 29.43
C ASP A 417 -11.50 -3.05 30.28
N LYS A 418 -10.72 -2.11 29.72
CA LYS A 418 -9.47 -1.55 30.29
C LYS A 418 -8.33 -2.55 30.52
N ARG A 419 -8.34 -3.71 29.87
CA ARG A 419 -7.27 -4.70 29.97
C ARG A 419 -6.73 -5.08 28.59
N PRO A 420 -5.41 -5.29 28.44
CA PRO A 420 -4.84 -5.91 27.25
C PRO A 420 -5.49 -7.27 26.98
N ILE A 421 -5.79 -7.57 25.72
CA ILE A 421 -6.29 -8.89 25.30
C ILE A 421 -5.17 -9.73 24.68
N GLU A 422 -5.15 -11.01 25.02
CA GLU A 422 -4.24 -11.96 24.38
C GLU A 422 -4.85 -12.48 23.08
N LEU A 423 -4.11 -12.30 21.98
CA LEU A 423 -4.50 -12.78 20.66
C LEU A 423 -3.83 -14.13 20.32
N SER A 424 -4.56 -15.02 19.65
CA SER A 424 -3.97 -16.21 19.03
C SER A 424 -2.96 -15.84 17.95
N SER A 425 -2.05 -16.74 17.59
CA SER A 425 -1.03 -16.50 16.55
C SER A 425 -1.64 -16.05 15.22
N GLY A 426 -2.76 -16.65 14.80
CA GLY A 426 -3.47 -16.26 13.58
C GLY A 426 -4.13 -14.89 13.68
N GLN A 427 -4.72 -14.54 14.82
CA GLN A 427 -5.28 -13.19 15.05
C GLN A 427 -4.19 -12.12 15.10
N LYS A 428 -3.03 -12.42 15.70
CA LYS A 428 -1.84 -11.53 15.71
C LYS A 428 -1.34 -11.28 14.30
N LEU A 429 -1.20 -12.33 13.49
CA LEU A 429 -0.76 -12.15 12.11
C LEU A 429 -1.77 -11.36 11.30
N PHE A 430 -3.06 -11.70 11.42
CA PHE A 430 -4.13 -10.98 10.76
C PHE A 430 -4.13 -9.48 11.12
N SER A 431 -3.92 -9.14 12.40
CA SER A 431 -3.82 -7.74 12.82
C SER A 431 -2.61 -7.03 12.21
N PHE A 432 -1.44 -7.68 12.15
CA PHE A 432 -0.28 -7.11 11.47
C PHE A 432 -0.55 -6.84 9.99
N ILE A 433 -1.14 -7.80 9.26
CA ILE A 433 -1.45 -7.63 7.84
C ILE A 433 -2.38 -6.43 7.63
N VAL A 434 -3.49 -6.36 8.39
CA VAL A 434 -4.48 -5.27 8.26
C VAL A 434 -3.88 -3.91 8.56
N VAL A 435 -3.18 -3.79 9.70
CA VAL A 435 -2.60 -2.52 10.15
C VAL A 435 -1.50 -2.06 9.18
N ASN A 436 -0.66 -2.97 8.70
CA ASN A 436 0.42 -2.65 7.78
C ASN A 436 -0.09 -2.23 6.39
N ILE A 437 -1.08 -2.94 5.84
CA ILE A 437 -1.71 -2.55 4.57
C ILE A 437 -2.32 -1.16 4.70
N LEU A 438 -3.10 -0.90 5.76
CA LEU A 438 -3.72 0.41 5.97
C LEU A 438 -2.69 1.51 6.20
N GLY A 439 -1.64 1.25 6.98
CA GLY A 439 -0.59 2.24 7.23
C GLY A 439 0.20 2.61 5.97
N ALA A 440 0.48 1.64 5.09
CA ALA A 440 1.26 1.90 3.89
C ALA A 440 0.47 2.40 2.69
N ILE A 441 -0.80 2.00 2.54
CA ILE A 441 -1.54 2.19 1.28
C ILE A 441 -1.73 3.68 0.96
N ARG A 442 -1.46 4.00 -0.32
CA ARG A 442 -1.74 5.29 -0.94
C ARG A 442 -2.71 5.09 -2.12
N ARG A 443 -3.08 6.18 -2.78
CA ARG A 443 -3.86 6.10 -4.03
C ARG A 443 -3.08 5.32 -5.08
N ASP A 444 -3.72 4.42 -5.82
CA ASP A 444 -3.10 3.69 -6.93
C ASP A 444 -1.87 2.84 -6.55
N SER A 445 -1.89 2.25 -5.35
CA SER A 445 -0.89 1.27 -4.93
C SER A 445 -1.16 -0.10 -5.57
N LEU A 446 -0.10 -0.87 -5.83
CA LEU A 446 -0.20 -2.31 -6.06
C LEU A 446 0.25 -3.06 -4.81
N ILE A 447 -0.61 -3.92 -4.28
CA ILE A 447 -0.31 -4.77 -3.12
C ILE A 447 0.02 -6.18 -3.60
N LEU A 448 1.26 -6.63 -3.39
CA LEU A 448 1.67 -8.00 -3.60
C LEU A 448 1.53 -8.78 -2.30
N ILE A 449 0.84 -9.90 -2.34
CA ILE A 449 0.53 -10.71 -1.16
C ILE A 449 0.97 -12.14 -1.46
N ASP A 450 1.81 -12.70 -0.62
CA ASP A 450 2.42 -14.01 -0.84
C ASP A 450 2.03 -14.96 0.30
N GLU A 451 1.26 -15.99 -0.05
CA GLU A 451 0.74 -17.05 0.82
C GLU A 451 0.11 -16.55 2.13
N PRO A 452 -0.91 -15.67 2.06
CA PRO A 452 -1.56 -15.13 3.25
C PRO A 452 -2.23 -16.20 4.12
N GLU A 453 -2.56 -17.37 3.56
CA GLU A 453 -3.20 -18.49 4.24
C GLU A 453 -2.29 -19.27 5.21
N LEU A 454 -0.95 -19.15 5.13
CA LEU A 454 -0.02 -19.99 5.90
C LEU A 454 -0.28 -20.00 7.42
N PHE A 455 -0.92 -18.95 7.95
CA PHE A 455 -1.28 -18.88 9.38
C PHE A 455 -2.70 -18.31 9.62
N LEU A 456 -3.56 -18.29 8.60
CA LEU A 456 -4.94 -17.83 8.73
C LEU A 456 -5.89 -19.04 8.70
N HIS A 457 -6.84 -19.07 9.63
CA HIS A 457 -7.96 -19.99 9.53
C HIS A 457 -8.80 -19.60 8.29
N PRO A 458 -9.43 -20.55 7.55
CA PRO A 458 -10.22 -20.23 6.35
C PRO A 458 -11.26 -19.11 6.55
N THR A 459 -11.91 -19.06 7.71
CA THR A 459 -12.83 -17.98 8.08
C THR A 459 -12.18 -16.59 8.11
N LEU A 460 -10.91 -16.49 8.52
CA LEU A 460 -10.13 -15.25 8.49
C LEU A 460 -9.65 -14.92 7.07
N GLU A 461 -9.37 -15.90 6.22
CA GLU A 461 -9.02 -15.67 4.80
C GLU A 461 -10.18 -14.99 4.04
N ILE A 462 -11.42 -15.48 4.20
CA ILE A 462 -12.59 -14.87 3.55
C ILE A 462 -12.75 -13.41 4.03
N ARG A 463 -12.60 -13.18 5.34
CA ARG A 463 -12.68 -11.84 5.94
C ARG A 463 -11.55 -10.94 5.43
N PHE A 464 -10.35 -11.49 5.29
CA PHE A 464 -9.18 -10.82 4.74
C PHE A 464 -9.44 -10.33 3.33
N ILE A 465 -9.93 -11.19 2.43
CA ILE A 465 -10.22 -10.80 1.03
C ILE A 465 -11.34 -9.76 0.96
N GLY A 466 -12.41 -9.96 1.74
CA GLY A 466 -13.50 -9.01 1.81
C GLY A 466 -13.05 -7.61 2.28
N MET A 467 -12.14 -7.57 3.25
CA MET A 467 -11.48 -6.33 3.68
C MET A 467 -10.56 -5.75 2.62
N LEU A 468 -9.70 -6.58 2.03
CA LEU A 468 -8.73 -6.17 1.03
C LEU A 468 -9.44 -5.48 -0.13
N LYS A 469 -10.50 -6.09 -0.70
CA LYS A 469 -11.30 -5.47 -1.76
C LYS A 469 -11.87 -4.11 -1.37
N ARG A 470 -12.38 -3.96 -0.13
CA ARG A 470 -12.90 -2.66 0.35
C ARG A 470 -11.80 -1.62 0.41
N ILE A 471 -10.63 -1.97 0.94
CA ILE A 471 -9.47 -1.06 0.98
C ILE A 471 -9.06 -0.68 -0.44
N LEU A 472 -8.84 -1.67 -1.31
CA LEU A 472 -8.43 -1.46 -2.69
C LEU A 472 -9.37 -0.52 -3.44
N GLN A 473 -10.68 -0.72 -3.34
CA GLN A 473 -11.68 0.16 -3.96
C GLN A 473 -11.61 1.59 -3.43
N HIS A 474 -11.49 1.76 -2.11
CA HIS A 474 -11.45 3.09 -1.50
C HIS A 474 -10.21 3.89 -1.88
N PHE A 475 -9.08 3.23 -2.17
CA PHE A 475 -7.82 3.86 -2.55
C PHE A 475 -7.54 3.81 -4.05
N ASN A 476 -8.45 3.25 -4.87
CA ASN A 476 -8.20 2.97 -6.28
C ASN A 476 -6.91 2.15 -6.51
N SER A 477 -6.65 1.24 -5.58
CA SER A 477 -5.45 0.40 -5.55
C SER A 477 -5.81 -1.00 -6.02
N LYS A 478 -4.80 -1.79 -6.40
CA LYS A 478 -4.98 -3.17 -6.89
C LYS A 478 -4.13 -4.15 -6.10
N ALA A 479 -4.45 -5.44 -6.17
CA ALA A 479 -3.65 -6.48 -5.55
C ALA A 479 -3.35 -7.64 -6.51
N LEU A 480 -2.18 -8.24 -6.31
CA LEU A 480 -1.79 -9.51 -6.89
C LEU A 480 -1.42 -10.46 -5.75
N MET A 481 -2.13 -11.58 -5.65
CA MET A 481 -2.00 -12.53 -4.55
C MET A 481 -1.50 -13.88 -5.05
N ALA A 482 -0.35 -14.34 -4.56
CA ALA A 482 0.06 -15.73 -4.69
C ALA A 482 -0.54 -16.54 -3.54
N THR A 483 -1.25 -17.63 -3.86
CA THR A 483 -1.94 -18.46 -2.86
C THR A 483 -2.03 -19.91 -3.32
N HIS A 484 -2.28 -20.79 -2.36
CA HIS A 484 -2.70 -22.18 -2.48
C HIS A 484 -4.16 -22.37 -2.08
N SER A 485 -4.82 -21.31 -1.59
CA SER A 485 -6.18 -21.35 -1.08
C SER A 485 -7.22 -21.25 -2.21
N VAL A 486 -7.96 -22.34 -2.42
CA VAL A 486 -9.15 -22.35 -3.29
C VAL A 486 -10.30 -21.53 -2.72
N VAL A 487 -10.31 -21.29 -1.40
CA VAL A 487 -11.25 -20.38 -0.74
C VAL A 487 -11.00 -18.95 -1.22
N THR A 488 -9.73 -18.58 -1.42
CA THR A 488 -9.36 -17.28 -2.00
C THR A 488 -9.81 -17.16 -3.46
N VAL A 489 -9.56 -18.19 -4.26
CA VAL A 489 -9.95 -18.21 -5.68
C VAL A 489 -11.47 -18.08 -5.86
N ARG A 490 -12.26 -18.69 -4.96
CA ARG A 490 -13.72 -18.57 -4.96
C ARG A 490 -14.20 -17.13 -4.78
N GLU A 491 -13.40 -16.27 -4.16
CA GLU A 491 -13.77 -14.87 -3.96
C GLU A 491 -13.41 -14.00 -5.17
N VAL A 492 -12.76 -14.50 -6.22
CA VAL A 492 -12.23 -13.68 -7.31
C VAL A 492 -12.87 -14.10 -8.65
N PRO A 493 -13.19 -13.16 -9.56
CA PRO A 493 -13.67 -13.49 -10.90
C PRO A 493 -12.68 -14.33 -11.69
N SER A 494 -13.20 -15.25 -12.51
CA SER A 494 -12.39 -16.21 -13.28
C SER A 494 -11.35 -15.58 -14.22
N ASP A 495 -11.63 -14.39 -14.76
CA ASP A 495 -10.69 -13.65 -15.60
C ASP A 495 -9.51 -13.08 -14.81
N CYS A 496 -9.61 -12.97 -13.48
CA CYS A 496 -8.54 -12.55 -12.57
C CYS A 496 -7.80 -13.73 -11.91
N VAL A 497 -8.09 -14.97 -12.29
CA VAL A 497 -7.46 -16.18 -11.72
C VAL A 497 -6.47 -16.79 -12.71
N HIS A 498 -5.21 -16.89 -12.28
CA HIS A 498 -4.09 -17.37 -13.07
C HIS A 498 -3.56 -18.67 -12.47
N VAL A 499 -3.85 -19.80 -13.13
CA VAL A 499 -3.44 -21.14 -12.72
C VAL A 499 -2.10 -21.49 -13.34
N PHE A 500 -1.09 -21.66 -12.49
CA PHE A 500 0.28 -22.02 -12.85
C PHE A 500 0.42 -23.54 -12.84
N GLU A 501 0.66 -24.10 -14.02
CA GLU A 501 0.78 -25.54 -14.23
C GLU A 501 2.13 -25.87 -14.88
N ARG A 502 2.87 -26.79 -14.27
CA ARG A 502 4.11 -27.30 -14.85
C ARG A 502 3.79 -28.50 -15.72
N THR A 503 4.11 -28.41 -17.00
CA THR A 503 3.95 -29.49 -17.98
C THR A 503 5.32 -29.93 -18.48
N ASP A 504 5.40 -31.08 -19.17
CA ASP A 504 6.64 -31.52 -19.83
C ASP A 504 7.16 -30.52 -20.88
N ALA A 505 6.26 -29.67 -21.42
CA ALA A 505 6.58 -28.65 -22.42
C ALA A 505 6.95 -27.28 -21.81
N GLY A 506 6.90 -27.11 -20.49
CA GLY A 506 7.19 -25.85 -19.80
C GLY A 506 6.07 -25.39 -18.86
N LEU A 507 6.14 -24.12 -18.43
CA LEU A 507 5.11 -23.49 -17.60
C LEU A 507 3.93 -23.07 -18.48
N VAL A 508 2.72 -23.42 -18.08
CA VAL A 508 1.49 -22.90 -18.67
C VAL A 508 0.73 -22.09 -17.62
N VAL A 509 0.34 -20.88 -17.98
CA VAL A 509 -0.55 -20.04 -17.17
C VAL A 509 -1.95 -20.06 -17.78
N LYS A 510 -2.86 -20.80 -17.17
CA LYS A 510 -4.24 -20.98 -17.65
C LYS A 510 -5.21 -20.14 -16.82
N ARG A 511 -6.39 -19.86 -17.38
CA ARG A 511 -7.52 -19.29 -16.62
C ARG A 511 -8.64 -20.32 -16.50
N PRO A 512 -9.41 -20.35 -15.41
CA PRO A 512 -10.57 -21.22 -15.31
C PRO A 512 -11.59 -20.94 -16.44
N PRO A 513 -12.08 -21.97 -17.17
CA PRO A 513 -13.10 -21.78 -18.22
C PRO A 513 -14.52 -21.63 -17.66
N PHE A 514 -14.64 -21.40 -16.35
CA PHE A 514 -15.88 -21.25 -15.62
C PHE A 514 -15.72 -20.18 -14.56
N GLU A 515 -16.82 -19.56 -14.14
CA GLU A 515 -16.79 -18.52 -13.11
C GLU A 515 -16.37 -19.10 -11.75
N THR A 516 -15.34 -18.51 -11.17
CA THR A 516 -14.83 -18.85 -9.85
C THR A 516 -15.48 -18.02 -8.75
N PHE A 517 -15.95 -16.81 -9.05
CA PHE A 517 -16.63 -15.94 -8.09
C PHE A 517 -17.92 -16.59 -7.55
N GLY A 518 -17.90 -16.97 -6.27
CA GLY A 518 -18.97 -17.74 -5.64
C GLY A 518 -19.07 -19.20 -6.10
N GLY A 519 -18.12 -19.68 -6.91
CA GLY A 519 -18.10 -21.00 -7.53
C GLY A 519 -17.93 -22.15 -6.55
N ASP A 520 -18.09 -23.37 -7.07
CA ASP A 520 -17.96 -24.61 -6.31
C ASP A 520 -16.50 -24.94 -6.02
N ILE A 521 -16.20 -25.20 -4.73
CA ILE A 521 -14.82 -25.44 -4.26
C ILE A 521 -14.26 -26.73 -4.84
N GLN A 522 -15.08 -27.79 -4.98
CA GLN A 522 -14.61 -29.07 -5.53
C GLN A 522 -14.22 -28.93 -6.99
N ARG A 523 -15.02 -28.21 -7.78
CA ARG A 523 -14.71 -27.89 -9.18
C ARG A 523 -13.43 -27.06 -9.30
N ILE A 524 -13.26 -26.03 -8.47
CA ILE A 524 -12.03 -25.20 -8.45
C ILE A 524 -10.82 -26.07 -8.09
N THR A 525 -10.93 -26.87 -7.04
CA THR A 525 -9.88 -27.78 -6.57
C THR A 525 -9.47 -28.76 -7.66
N SER A 526 -10.44 -29.39 -8.31
CA SER A 526 -10.21 -30.36 -9.38
C SER A 526 -9.52 -29.71 -10.58
N TYR A 527 -9.91 -28.49 -10.96
CA TYR A 527 -9.28 -27.78 -12.07
C TYR A 527 -7.84 -27.35 -11.75
N VAL A 528 -7.57 -26.91 -10.52
CA VAL A 528 -6.26 -26.39 -10.11
C VAL A 528 -5.26 -27.49 -9.77
N PHE A 529 -5.73 -28.60 -9.18
CA PHE A 529 -4.86 -29.64 -8.60
C PHE A 529 -5.15 -31.06 -9.10
N GLY A 530 -6.25 -31.29 -9.82
CA GLY A 530 -6.73 -32.63 -10.18
C GLY A 530 -5.84 -33.39 -11.18
N ASP A 531 -5.04 -32.67 -11.98
CA ASP A 531 -4.19 -33.25 -13.03
C ASP A 531 -2.75 -33.53 -12.58
N ASN A 532 -2.43 -33.44 -11.28
CA ASN A 532 -1.07 -33.74 -10.83
C ASN A 532 -0.79 -35.24 -10.99
N ALA A 533 0.05 -35.58 -11.98
CA ALA A 533 0.57 -36.89 -12.36
C ALA A 533 1.33 -37.67 -11.26
N THR A 534 1.17 -37.31 -9.99
CA THR A 534 1.57 -38.08 -8.82
C THR A 534 0.52 -39.16 -8.54
N SER A 535 0.90 -40.43 -8.69
CA SER A 535 0.05 -41.55 -8.25
C SER A 535 -0.38 -41.34 -6.81
N LYS A 536 -1.68 -41.39 -6.54
CA LYS A 536 -2.15 -41.19 -5.16
C LYS A 536 -1.75 -42.41 -4.34
N PRO A 537 -1.18 -42.25 -3.13
CA PRO A 537 -0.71 -43.40 -2.35
C PRO A 537 -1.77 -44.49 -2.12
N TYR A 538 -3.04 -44.08 -1.96
CA TYR A 538 -4.14 -45.03 -1.80
C TYR A 538 -4.46 -45.80 -3.09
N GLU A 539 -4.22 -45.24 -4.28
CA GLU A 539 -4.33 -45.97 -5.54
C GLU A 539 -3.24 -47.04 -5.65
N GLY A 540 -2.03 -46.76 -5.15
CA GLY A 540 -0.98 -47.78 -5.00
C GLY A 540 -1.43 -48.92 -4.09
N TRP A 541 -1.97 -48.59 -2.92
CA TRP A 541 -2.51 -49.57 -1.98
C TRP A 541 -3.68 -50.39 -2.58
N ILE A 542 -4.62 -49.75 -3.30
CA ILE A 542 -5.71 -50.47 -3.99
C ILE A 542 -5.14 -51.48 -4.98
N ARG A 543 -4.11 -51.12 -5.76
CA ARG A 543 -3.47 -52.06 -6.70
C ARG A 543 -2.83 -53.24 -5.97
N GLU A 544 -2.07 -52.98 -4.91
CA GLU A 544 -1.45 -54.05 -4.10
C GLU A 544 -2.51 -55.01 -3.54
N GLN A 545 -3.65 -54.47 -3.08
CA GLN A 545 -4.72 -55.29 -2.53
C GLN A 545 -5.55 -56.02 -3.60
N LEU A 546 -5.73 -55.43 -4.79
CA LEU A 546 -6.33 -56.12 -5.93
C LEU A 546 -5.43 -57.25 -6.42
N GLU A 547 -4.11 -57.07 -6.42
CA GLU A 547 -3.16 -58.14 -6.74
C GLU A 547 -3.19 -59.28 -5.70
N GLU A 548 -3.35 -58.95 -4.41
CA GLU A 548 -3.40 -59.94 -3.32
C GLU A 548 -4.73 -60.70 -3.26
N LEU A 549 -5.86 -60.00 -3.42
CA LEU A 549 -7.21 -60.58 -3.27
C LEU A 549 -7.82 -61.04 -4.59
N GLY A 550 -7.24 -60.62 -5.72
CA GLY A 550 -7.50 -61.15 -7.07
C GLY A 550 -8.57 -60.41 -7.87
N ASP A 551 -9.56 -59.78 -7.23
CA ASP A 551 -10.60 -58.98 -7.92
C ASP A 551 -11.23 -57.90 -7.02
N ALA A 552 -11.96 -56.97 -7.65
CA ALA A 552 -12.64 -55.87 -6.96
C ALA A 552 -13.69 -56.34 -5.95
N ASP A 553 -14.43 -57.40 -6.24
CA ASP A 553 -15.54 -57.85 -5.37
C ASP A 553 -15.00 -58.48 -4.08
N ALA A 554 -13.87 -59.19 -4.14
CA ALA A 554 -13.16 -59.74 -2.99
C ALA A 554 -12.60 -58.63 -2.10
N LEU A 555 -11.99 -57.60 -2.68
CA LEU A 555 -11.51 -56.42 -1.94
C LEU A 555 -12.66 -55.64 -1.30
N ILE A 556 -13.75 -55.41 -2.03
CA ILE A 556 -14.95 -54.73 -1.51
C ILE A 556 -15.55 -55.53 -0.33
N ALA A 557 -15.66 -56.85 -0.48
CA ALA A 557 -16.19 -57.71 0.59
C ALA A 557 -15.27 -57.73 1.82
N ALA A 558 -13.95 -57.74 1.62
CA ALA A 558 -12.96 -57.72 2.70
C ALA A 558 -13.00 -56.42 3.51
N LEU A 559 -13.25 -55.28 2.85
CA LEU A 559 -13.32 -53.97 3.51
C LEU A 559 -14.66 -53.69 4.19
N GLY A 560 -15.76 -54.27 3.70
CA GLY A 560 -17.06 -54.23 4.39
C GLY A 560 -17.52 -52.82 4.76
N GLU A 561 -17.69 -52.57 6.07
CA GLU A 561 -18.18 -51.27 6.60
C GLU A 561 -17.14 -50.14 6.54
N GLU A 562 -15.89 -50.42 6.19
CA GLU A 562 -14.83 -49.41 6.05
C GLU A 562 -14.89 -48.66 4.71
N LEU A 563 -15.76 -49.06 3.79
CA LEU A 563 -15.91 -48.47 2.46
C LEU A 563 -16.81 -47.24 2.45
N ASN A 564 -16.40 -46.23 1.67
CA ASN A 564 -17.30 -45.19 1.17
C ASN A 564 -17.66 -45.44 -0.30
N GLU A 565 -18.68 -44.74 -0.80
CA GLU A 565 -19.19 -44.91 -2.17
C GLU A 565 -18.13 -44.59 -3.23
N GLU A 566 -17.29 -43.58 -2.99
CA GLU A 566 -16.22 -43.17 -3.89
C GLU A 566 -15.14 -44.24 -4.05
N LEU A 567 -14.76 -44.90 -2.95
CA LEU A 567 -13.75 -45.95 -2.94
C LEU A 567 -14.25 -47.21 -3.66
N ILE A 568 -15.54 -47.55 -3.54
CA ILE A 568 -16.15 -48.65 -4.30
C ILE A 568 -16.07 -48.38 -5.80
N VAL A 569 -16.44 -47.17 -6.23
CA VAL A 569 -16.34 -46.77 -7.64
C VAL A 569 -14.89 -46.85 -8.13
N GLN A 570 -13.95 -46.42 -7.30
CA GLN A 570 -12.54 -46.39 -7.68
C GLN A 570 -11.90 -47.78 -7.73
N ILE A 571 -12.17 -48.66 -6.76
CA ILE A 571 -11.72 -50.06 -6.77
C ILE A 571 -12.21 -50.75 -8.05
N ARG A 572 -13.49 -50.60 -8.37
CA ARG A 572 -14.07 -51.17 -9.60
C ARG A 572 -13.48 -50.57 -10.87
N ALA A 573 -13.22 -49.27 -10.90
CA ALA A 573 -12.60 -48.63 -12.05
C ALA A 573 -11.16 -49.13 -12.28
N MET A 574 -10.42 -49.40 -11.21
CA MET A 574 -9.03 -49.84 -11.27
C MET A 574 -8.84 -51.34 -11.54
N ASP A 575 -9.81 -52.18 -11.19
CA ASP A 575 -9.81 -53.61 -11.54
C ASP A 575 -10.13 -53.84 -13.03
N ASN A 576 -10.89 -52.93 -13.64
CA ASN A 576 -11.32 -53.01 -15.04
C ASN A 576 -10.38 -52.35 -16.06
N GLY A 577 -9.31 -51.67 -15.61
CA GLY A 577 -8.39 -50.91 -16.46
C GLY A 577 -6.95 -51.33 -16.25
#